data_AF-A0A8S9YC30-F1
#
_entry.id   AF-A0A8S9YC30-F1
#
_cell.length_a   1.000
_cell.length_b   1.000
_cell.length_c   1.000
_cell.angle_alpha   90.00
_cell.angle_beta   90.00
_cell.angle_gamma   90.00
#
_symmetry.space_group_name_H-M   'P 1'
#
loop_
_entity.id
_entity.type
_entity.pdbx_description
1 polymer ?
#
loop_
_entity_poly.entity_id
_entity_poly.type
_entity_poly.pdbx_seq_one_letter_code
_entity_poly.pdbx_strand_id
1 'polypeptide(L)'
;MTLYGGNSRNSTFTFIEIQNRQYPSIHSKEAMGSLMKWSMKGRLKIHTFSFDENFKQYDAENFMNFLLDENSELSYVLTEKEKSEFLYKIFFHLSIGGELCQNEDNINEYAEFARKIYRDIISVQKNAETKELQIVSLVYKVRAEDESGAVFPSDVEHVNTFAYVIVDPFKRNAILLHHVFGCGEF
;
A
#
# COMPACT_ATOMS: atom_id res chain seq x y z
N MET A 1 7.04 5.72 18.76
CA MET A 1 5.57 5.70 18.92
C MET A 1 5.20 4.24 19.15
N THR A 2 4.89 3.88 20.39
CA THR A 2 4.58 2.50 20.79
C THR A 2 3.06 2.36 20.79
N LEU A 3 2.50 1.60 19.86
CA LEU A 3 1.05 1.35 19.80
C LEU A 3 0.72 0.16 20.71
N TYR A 4 -0.09 0.38 21.73
CA TYR A 4 -0.59 -0.67 22.62
C TYR A 4 -1.95 -1.16 22.13
N GLY A 5 -2.04 -2.44 21.75
CA GLY A 5 -3.29 -3.18 21.56
C GLY A 5 -3.51 -4.13 22.74
N GLY A 6 -4.75 -4.19 23.25
CA GLY A 6 -5.15 -4.95 24.43
C GLY A 6 -5.02 -6.48 24.30
N ASN A 7 -4.68 -7.10 25.44
CA ASN A 7 -4.27 -8.49 25.68
C ASN A 7 -4.93 -9.61 24.84
N SER A 8 -4.08 -10.28 24.06
CA SER A 8 -3.75 -11.69 24.30
C SER A 8 -2.41 -12.05 23.66
N ARG A 9 -1.39 -12.35 24.49
CA ARG A 9 0.01 -12.68 24.13
C ARG A 9 0.74 -11.59 23.33
N ASN A 10 0.95 -10.44 23.98
CA ASN A 10 1.58 -9.25 23.40
C ASN A 10 3.05 -9.50 23.04
N SER A 11 3.32 -10.02 21.85
CA SER A 11 4.55 -9.69 21.14
C SER A 11 4.47 -8.22 20.74
N THR A 12 5.14 -7.35 21.50
CA THR A 12 5.28 -5.94 21.16
C THR A 12 6.35 -5.80 20.10
N PHE A 13 5.97 -5.46 18.87
CA PHE A 13 6.92 -5.14 17.81
C PHE A 13 7.50 -3.74 18.02
N THR A 14 8.82 -3.61 17.93
CA THR A 14 9.49 -2.31 17.81
C THR A 14 9.77 -2.04 16.35
N PHE A 15 9.19 -0.98 15.80
CA PHE A 15 9.44 -0.56 14.42
C PHE A 15 10.52 0.52 14.38
N ILE A 16 11.54 0.30 13.54
CA ILE A 16 12.62 1.26 13.29
C ILE A 16 12.57 1.64 11.81
N GLU A 17 12.38 2.93 11.52
CA GLU A 17 12.37 3.42 10.14
C GLU A 17 13.77 3.29 9.51
N ILE A 18 13.84 2.65 8.34
CA ILE A 18 15.05 2.53 7.54
C ILE A 18 15.23 3.81 6.73
N GLN A 19 16.04 4.71 7.25
CA GLN A 19 16.40 5.96 6.58
C GLN A 19 17.15 5.69 5.28
N ASN A 20 16.99 6.57 4.29
CA ASN A 20 17.68 6.55 3.00
C ASN A 20 17.39 5.35 2.08
N ARG A 21 16.38 4.52 2.38
CA ARG A 21 15.92 3.51 1.43
C ARG A 21 15.37 4.19 0.18
N GLN A 22 15.94 3.85 -0.97
CA GLN A 22 15.56 4.44 -2.24
C GLN A 22 14.49 3.61 -2.93
N TYR A 23 13.50 4.31 -3.48
CA TYR A 23 12.42 3.75 -4.29
C TYR A 23 12.43 4.42 -5.67
N PRO A 24 13.26 3.92 -6.62
CA PRO A 24 13.35 4.52 -7.95
C PRO A 24 12.00 4.64 -8.65
N SER A 25 11.05 3.73 -8.37
CA SER A 25 9.68 3.80 -8.89
C SER A 25 8.93 5.08 -8.56
N ILE A 26 9.29 5.82 -7.50
CA ILE A 26 8.65 7.10 -7.15
C ILE A 26 9.64 8.26 -7.00
N HIS A 27 10.94 7.98 -6.87
CA HIS A 27 11.99 8.99 -6.66
C HIS A 27 12.91 9.21 -7.88
N SER A 28 12.80 8.46 -8.97
CA SER A 28 13.57 8.79 -10.18
C SER A 28 13.08 10.09 -10.81
N LYS A 29 13.94 10.78 -11.60
CA LYS A 29 13.53 12.01 -12.31
C LYS A 29 12.33 11.78 -13.22
N GLU A 30 12.32 10.65 -13.93
CA GLU A 30 11.19 10.24 -14.78
C GLU A 30 9.94 10.02 -13.93
N ALA A 31 10.07 9.32 -12.79
CA ALA A 31 8.96 9.05 -11.90
C ALA A 31 8.36 10.33 -11.31
N MET A 32 9.21 11.27 -10.89
CA MET A 32 8.78 12.57 -10.39
C MET A 32 8.05 13.38 -11.48
N GLY A 33 8.46 13.28 -12.74
CA GLY A 33 7.76 13.90 -13.87
C GLY A 33 6.32 13.41 -14.00
N SER A 34 6.11 12.09 -13.99
CA SER A 34 4.75 11.50 -14.01
C SER A 34 3.94 11.85 -12.76
N LEU A 35 4.53 11.75 -11.56
CA LEU A 35 3.83 12.07 -10.30
C LEU A 35 3.45 13.54 -10.20
N MET A 36 4.23 14.45 -10.78
CA MET A 36 3.89 15.87 -10.88
C MET A 36 2.67 16.07 -11.79
N LYS A 37 2.67 15.48 -13.00
CA LYS A 37 1.51 15.53 -13.90
C LYS A 37 0.25 14.97 -13.23
N TRP A 38 0.37 13.87 -12.52
CA TRP A 38 -0.76 13.22 -11.85
C TRP A 38 -1.13 13.87 -10.51
N SER A 39 -0.50 15.00 -10.13
CA SER A 39 -0.73 15.70 -8.87
C SER A 39 -0.52 14.83 -7.61
N MET A 40 0.36 13.84 -7.70
CA MET A 40 0.69 12.91 -6.61
C MET A 40 2.08 13.15 -6.00
N LYS A 41 2.94 13.96 -6.63
CA LYS A 41 4.27 14.28 -6.10
C LYS A 41 4.16 14.90 -4.70
N GLY A 42 4.95 14.40 -3.75
CA GLY A 42 4.92 14.81 -2.34
C GLY A 42 3.74 14.24 -1.51
N ARG A 43 2.72 13.71 -2.18
CA ARG A 43 1.53 13.12 -1.55
C ARG A 43 1.54 11.60 -1.54
N LEU A 44 2.10 10.97 -2.58
CA LEU A 44 2.40 9.54 -2.58
C LEU A 44 3.71 9.30 -1.85
N LYS A 45 3.65 8.62 -0.70
CA LYS A 45 4.80 8.39 0.17
C LYS A 45 5.03 6.91 0.41
N ILE A 46 6.30 6.53 0.51
CA ILE A 46 6.74 5.18 0.87
C ILE A 46 7.72 5.29 2.02
N HIS A 47 7.42 4.59 3.11
CA HIS A 47 8.30 4.44 4.26
C HIS A 47 8.61 2.97 4.48
N THR A 48 9.82 2.64 4.90
CA THR A 48 10.21 1.27 5.26
C THR A 48 10.58 1.22 6.73
N PHE A 49 10.09 0.21 7.42
CA PHE A 49 10.38 -0.06 8.82
C PHE A 49 10.90 -1.49 8.96
N SER A 50 11.98 -1.69 9.71
CA SER A 50 12.36 -3.02 10.21
C SER A 50 11.68 -3.28 11.55
N PHE A 51 11.43 -4.54 11.88
CA PHE A 51 10.92 -4.95 13.18
C PHE A 51 11.73 -6.10 13.81
N ASP A 52 11.75 -6.14 15.14
CA ASP A 52 12.62 -7.00 15.97
C ASP A 52 12.09 -8.42 16.18
N GLU A 53 10.76 -8.58 16.31
CA GLU A 53 10.10 -9.86 16.57
C GLU A 53 9.77 -10.68 15.31
N ASN A 54 9.58 -11.99 15.45
CA ASN A 54 9.14 -12.83 14.33
C ASN A 54 7.65 -12.58 14.02
N PHE A 55 7.33 -12.38 12.75
CA PHE A 55 5.94 -12.28 12.31
C PHE A 55 5.27 -13.66 12.34
N LYS A 56 4.14 -13.79 13.05
CA LYS A 56 3.38 -15.05 13.16
C LYS A 56 2.09 -14.94 12.37
N GLN A 57 1.94 -15.82 11.38
CA GLN A 57 0.86 -15.76 10.37
C GLN A 57 -0.57 -15.87 10.96
N TYR A 58 -0.74 -16.47 12.15
CA TYR A 58 -2.05 -16.61 12.79
C TYR A 58 -2.60 -15.30 13.40
N ASP A 59 -1.78 -14.25 13.58
CA ASP A 59 -2.29 -12.94 14.03
C ASP A 59 -3.03 -12.19 12.89
N ALA A 60 -2.93 -12.65 11.64
CA ALA A 60 -3.71 -12.15 10.51
C ALA A 60 -5.18 -12.61 10.54
N GLU A 61 -5.49 -13.75 11.17
CA GLU A 61 -6.86 -14.30 11.24
C GLU A 61 -7.78 -13.44 12.11
N ASN A 62 -7.26 -12.87 13.20
CA ASN A 62 -8.02 -11.97 14.07
C ASN A 62 -8.37 -10.63 13.39
N PHE A 63 -7.62 -10.23 12.36
CA PHE A 63 -7.83 -9.00 11.59
C PHE A 63 -8.81 -9.19 10.42
N MET A 64 -8.82 -10.38 9.80
CA MET A 64 -9.72 -10.74 8.70
C MET A 64 -11.20 -10.83 9.14
N ASN A 65 -11.45 -11.21 10.40
CA ASN A 65 -12.80 -11.36 10.94
C ASN A 65 -13.54 -10.02 11.15
N PHE A 66 -12.87 -8.87 10.98
CA PHE A 66 -13.46 -7.53 11.15
C PHE A 66 -13.86 -6.86 9.82
N LEU A 67 -13.42 -7.38 8.67
CA LEU A 67 -13.34 -6.64 7.41
C LEU A 67 -14.35 -7.05 6.32
N LEU A 68 -15.28 -7.97 6.63
CA LEU A 68 -16.27 -8.46 5.66
C LEU A 68 -17.64 -7.81 5.86
N ASP A 69 -17.83 -6.63 5.26
CA ASP A 69 -19.13 -6.14 4.82
C ASP A 69 -18.95 -5.45 3.46
N GLU A 70 -19.45 -6.09 2.39
CA GLU A 70 -19.36 -5.61 1.01
C GLU A 70 -20.77 -5.55 0.40
N ASN A 71 -21.31 -4.34 0.22
CA ASN A 71 -22.50 -4.10 -0.60
C ASN A 71 -22.31 -2.83 -1.44
N SER A 72 -22.15 -2.99 -2.76
CA SER A 72 -23.05 -2.39 -3.77
C SER A 72 -22.46 -2.45 -5.18
N GLU A 73 -23.38 -2.49 -6.15
CA GLU A 73 -23.20 -2.87 -7.54
C GLU A 73 -22.51 -1.82 -8.40
N LEU A 74 -21.58 -2.27 -9.27
CA LEU A 74 -21.37 -1.84 -10.68
C LEU A 74 -20.09 -2.53 -11.22
N SER A 75 -20.23 -3.78 -11.69
CA SER A 75 -19.11 -4.61 -12.15
C SER A 75 -19.29 -5.05 -13.62
N TYR A 76 -18.71 -4.33 -14.57
CA TYR A 76 -18.51 -4.89 -15.90
C TYR A 76 -17.13 -4.47 -16.41
N VAL A 77 -16.19 -5.43 -16.40
CA VAL A 77 -14.96 -5.60 -17.22
C VAL A 77 -13.92 -6.44 -16.45
N LEU A 78 -13.91 -6.42 -15.10
CA LEU A 78 -13.00 -7.21 -14.24
C LEU A 78 -13.74 -7.91 -13.10
N THR A 79 -13.31 -9.12 -12.75
CA THR A 79 -13.82 -9.91 -11.62
C THR A 79 -13.39 -9.33 -10.27
N GLU A 80 -14.12 -9.63 -9.20
CA GLU A 80 -13.74 -9.19 -7.85
C GLU A 80 -12.38 -9.74 -7.41
N LYS A 81 -12.03 -10.96 -7.86
CA LYS A 81 -10.69 -11.51 -7.66
C LYS A 81 -9.62 -10.62 -8.31
N GLU A 82 -9.81 -10.21 -9.56
CA GLU A 82 -8.87 -9.32 -10.25
C GLU A 82 -8.78 -7.94 -9.60
N LYS A 83 -9.91 -7.40 -9.10
CA LYS A 83 -9.92 -6.14 -8.36
C LYS A 83 -9.27 -6.24 -6.98
N SER A 84 -9.28 -7.43 -6.39
CA SER A 84 -8.64 -7.70 -5.09
C SER A 84 -7.11 -7.71 -5.17
N GLU A 85 -6.55 -7.97 -6.36
CA GLU A 85 -5.10 -7.99 -6.60
C GLU A 85 -4.46 -6.64 -6.27
N PHE A 86 -3.38 -6.66 -5.50
CA PHE A 86 -2.75 -5.41 -5.07
C PHE A 86 -2.17 -4.60 -6.23
N LEU A 87 -1.71 -5.26 -7.29
CA LEU A 87 -1.27 -4.59 -8.51
C LEU A 87 -2.41 -3.77 -9.16
N TYR A 88 -3.63 -4.32 -9.19
CA TYR A 88 -4.79 -3.59 -9.67
C TYR A 88 -5.08 -2.37 -8.80
N LYS A 89 -5.00 -2.50 -7.46
CA LYS A 89 -5.22 -1.38 -6.53
C LYS A 89 -4.21 -0.25 -6.76
N ILE A 90 -2.92 -0.55 -6.94
CA ILE A 90 -1.90 0.46 -7.26
C ILE A 90 -2.25 1.16 -8.58
N PHE A 91 -2.56 0.39 -9.62
CA PHE A 91 -2.94 0.92 -10.93
C PHE A 91 -4.17 1.84 -10.83
N PHE A 92 -5.21 1.40 -10.14
CA PHE A 92 -6.45 2.15 -9.92
C PHE A 92 -6.17 3.49 -9.24
N HIS A 93 -5.38 3.49 -8.17
CA HIS A 93 -5.00 4.71 -7.46
C HIS A 93 -4.19 5.69 -8.31
N LEU A 94 -3.27 5.19 -9.14
CA LEU A 94 -2.51 6.03 -10.08
C LEU A 94 -3.42 6.64 -11.15
N SER A 95 -4.38 5.87 -11.67
CA SER A 95 -5.31 6.35 -12.71
C SER A 95 -6.28 7.42 -12.24
N ILE A 96 -6.53 7.53 -10.92
CA ILE A 96 -7.34 8.60 -10.34
C ILE A 96 -6.50 9.87 -10.12
N GLY A 97 -5.25 9.72 -9.64
CA GLY A 97 -4.37 10.85 -9.35
C GLY A 97 -4.83 11.77 -8.21
N GLY A 98 -4.22 12.95 -8.13
CA GLY A 98 -4.58 14.02 -7.21
C GLY A 98 -5.57 15.04 -7.81
N GLU A 99 -5.81 16.13 -7.09
CA GLU A 99 -6.86 17.09 -7.43
C GLU A 99 -6.61 17.84 -8.75
N LEU A 100 -5.35 18.06 -9.11
CA LEU A 100 -4.96 18.71 -10.36
C LEU A 100 -4.35 17.71 -11.36
N CYS A 101 -4.83 16.45 -11.35
CA CYS A 101 -4.33 15.40 -12.21
C CYS A 101 -4.48 15.75 -13.70
N GLN A 102 -3.38 15.68 -14.43
CA GLN A 102 -3.35 15.68 -15.88
C GLN A 102 -3.37 14.22 -16.35
N ASN A 103 -4.57 13.73 -16.63
CA ASN A 103 -4.75 12.33 -17.02
C ASN A 103 -4.07 12.03 -18.36
N GLU A 104 -3.50 10.84 -18.48
CA GLU A 104 -2.92 10.33 -19.72
C GLU A 104 -4.00 9.59 -20.53
N ASP A 105 -4.05 9.82 -21.84
CA ASP A 105 -4.94 9.09 -22.75
C ASP A 105 -4.50 7.61 -22.92
N ASN A 106 -3.21 7.33 -22.66
CA ASN A 106 -2.62 6.01 -22.78
C ASN A 106 -2.55 5.30 -21.41
N ILE A 107 -3.47 4.36 -21.20
CA ILE A 107 -3.56 3.55 -19.97
C ILE A 107 -2.28 2.76 -19.64
N ASN A 108 -1.44 2.49 -20.64
CA ASN A 108 -0.19 1.76 -20.43
C ASN A 108 0.81 2.52 -19.56
N GLU A 109 0.74 3.85 -19.53
CA GLU A 109 1.63 4.66 -18.71
C GLU A 109 1.40 4.39 -17.22
N TYR A 110 0.14 4.35 -16.79
CA TYR A 110 -0.25 3.94 -15.44
C TYR A 110 0.10 2.47 -15.17
N ALA A 111 -0.15 1.57 -16.13
CA ALA A 111 0.12 0.15 -15.95
C ALA A 111 1.61 -0.16 -15.79
N GLU A 112 2.48 0.50 -16.55
CA GLU A 112 3.93 0.37 -16.40
C GLU A 112 4.41 0.94 -15.08
N PHE A 113 3.89 2.09 -14.68
CA PHE A 113 4.23 2.72 -13.40
C PHE A 113 3.79 1.85 -12.21
N ALA A 114 2.57 1.32 -12.25
CA ALA A 114 2.05 0.39 -11.25
C ALA A 114 2.95 -0.85 -11.11
N ARG A 115 3.41 -1.42 -12.24
CA ARG A 115 4.35 -2.56 -12.23
C ARG A 115 5.72 -2.19 -11.66
N LYS A 116 6.18 -0.95 -11.81
CA LYS A 116 7.43 -0.47 -11.21
C LYS A 116 7.29 -0.38 -9.69
N ILE A 117 6.24 0.27 -9.20
CA ILE A 117 5.94 0.34 -7.76
C ILE A 117 5.80 -1.08 -7.18
N TYR A 118 4.99 -1.93 -7.81
CA TYR A 118 4.74 -3.29 -7.35
C TYR A 118 6.03 -4.08 -7.19
N ARG A 119 6.94 -4.03 -8.18
CA ARG A 119 8.24 -4.73 -8.13
C ARG A 119 9.16 -4.18 -7.04
N ASP A 120 9.06 -2.90 -6.71
CA ASP A 120 9.90 -2.28 -5.67
C ASP A 120 9.43 -2.64 -4.24
N ILE A 121 8.12 -2.87 -4.04
CA ILE A 121 7.55 -3.06 -2.69
C ILE A 121 7.10 -4.50 -2.39
N ILE A 122 6.80 -5.32 -3.41
CA ILE A 122 6.38 -6.71 -3.22
C ILE A 122 7.57 -7.66 -3.37
N SER A 123 7.68 -8.57 -2.40
CA SER A 123 8.67 -9.63 -2.42
C SER A 123 8.07 -10.95 -2.88
N VAL A 124 8.82 -11.67 -3.71
CA VAL A 124 8.51 -13.02 -4.18
C VAL A 124 9.65 -13.96 -3.83
N GLN A 125 9.33 -15.23 -3.62
CA GLN A 125 10.33 -16.27 -3.46
C GLN A 125 9.96 -17.50 -4.29
N LYS A 126 10.96 -18.31 -4.63
CA LYS A 126 10.72 -19.61 -5.25
C LYS A 126 10.28 -20.60 -4.18
N ASN A 127 9.10 -21.20 -4.34
CA ASN A 127 8.65 -22.27 -3.47
C ASN A 127 9.63 -23.46 -3.56
N ALA A 128 10.08 -23.96 -2.42
CA ALA A 128 11.11 -24.99 -2.36
C ALA A 128 10.64 -26.32 -2.97
N GLU A 129 9.34 -26.62 -2.88
CA GLU A 129 8.71 -27.84 -3.36
C GLU A 129 8.27 -27.69 -4.82
N THR A 130 7.39 -26.73 -5.11
CA THR A 130 6.78 -26.60 -6.45
C THR A 130 7.70 -25.96 -7.47
N LYS A 131 8.78 -25.29 -7.02
CA LYS A 131 9.67 -24.46 -7.85
C LYS A 131 8.99 -23.25 -8.51
N GLU A 132 7.74 -22.95 -8.16
CA GLU A 132 7.02 -21.79 -8.67
C GLU A 132 7.33 -20.53 -7.84
N LEU A 133 7.17 -19.35 -8.45
CA LEU A 133 7.27 -18.10 -7.71
C LEU A 133 5.99 -17.88 -6.90
N GLN A 134 6.14 -17.58 -5.62
CA GLN A 134 5.06 -17.20 -4.73
C GLN A 134 5.33 -15.82 -4.12
N ILE A 135 4.29 -15.03 -3.96
CA ILE A 135 4.35 -13.76 -3.22
C ILE A 135 4.53 -14.11 -1.74
N VAL A 136 5.50 -13.46 -1.08
CA VAL A 136 5.71 -13.60 0.37
C VAL A 136 5.18 -12.41 1.17
N SER A 137 5.00 -11.28 0.49
CA SER A 137 4.49 -10.07 1.11
C SER A 137 3.01 -10.21 1.46
N LEU A 138 2.67 -9.83 2.69
CA LEU A 138 1.28 -9.71 3.15
C LEU A 138 0.88 -8.24 3.05
N VAL A 139 -0.28 -7.96 2.44
CA VAL A 139 -0.72 -6.59 2.15
C VAL A 139 -2.00 -6.29 2.90
N TYR A 140 -2.01 -5.20 3.67
CA TYR A 140 -3.15 -4.76 4.47
C TYR A 140 -3.51 -3.32 4.11
N LYS A 141 -4.77 -3.06 3.78
CA LYS A 141 -5.29 -1.68 3.76
C LYS A 141 -5.51 -1.26 5.21
N VAL A 142 -4.97 -0.11 5.60
CA VAL A 142 -5.02 0.36 6.99
C VAL A 142 -5.63 1.75 7.08
N ARG A 143 -6.27 2.01 8.21
CA ARG A 143 -6.79 3.31 8.63
C ARG A 143 -6.55 3.40 10.14
N ALA A 144 -6.26 4.60 10.64
CA ALA A 144 -6.26 4.85 12.08
C ALA A 144 -7.38 5.83 12.41
N GLU A 145 -8.03 5.57 13.55
CA GLU A 145 -9.16 6.34 14.04
C GLU A 145 -8.94 6.69 15.52
N ASP A 146 -9.42 7.84 15.94
CA ASP A 146 -9.55 8.25 17.33
C ASP A 146 -11.04 8.50 17.68
N GLU A 147 -11.30 9.10 18.84
CA GLU A 147 -12.67 9.40 19.29
C GLU A 147 -13.45 10.33 18.34
N SER A 148 -12.76 11.09 17.50
CA SER A 148 -13.32 12.03 16.52
C SER A 148 -13.51 11.40 15.14
N GLY A 149 -13.06 10.16 14.94
CA GLY A 149 -13.11 9.44 13.67
C GLY A 149 -11.72 9.26 13.06
N ALA A 150 -11.62 9.30 11.74
CA ALA A 150 -10.37 8.99 11.06
C ALA A 150 -9.30 10.06 11.22
N VAL A 151 -8.07 9.61 11.51
CA VAL A 151 -6.90 10.48 11.66
C VAL A 151 -5.78 10.15 10.68
N PHE A 152 -5.75 8.93 10.15
CA PHE A 152 -4.76 8.51 9.15
C PHE A 152 -5.40 7.60 8.09
N PRO A 153 -5.08 7.78 6.79
CA PRO A 153 -4.15 8.78 6.24
C PRO A 153 -4.69 10.22 6.22
N SER A 154 -6.00 10.41 6.36
CA SER A 154 -6.66 11.72 6.49
C SER A 154 -8.01 11.55 7.20
N ASP A 155 -8.50 12.64 7.78
CA ASP A 155 -9.87 12.82 8.27
C ASP A 155 -10.90 13.06 7.14
N VAL A 156 -10.46 13.66 6.02
CA VAL A 156 -11.24 13.80 4.79
C VAL A 156 -11.31 12.49 4.00
N GLU A 157 -12.52 12.01 3.76
CA GLU A 157 -12.77 10.81 2.96
C GLU A 157 -12.65 11.11 1.46
N HIS A 158 -11.90 10.26 0.75
CA HIS A 158 -11.81 10.28 -0.70
C HIS A 158 -11.39 8.89 -1.21
N VAL A 159 -11.89 8.46 -2.37
CA VAL A 159 -11.58 7.15 -2.95
C VAL A 159 -10.07 6.95 -3.21
N ASN A 160 -9.36 8.06 -3.45
CA ASN A 160 -7.91 8.08 -3.61
C ASN A 160 -7.14 8.57 -2.38
N THR A 161 -7.75 8.56 -1.19
CA THR A 161 -7.04 8.70 0.08
C THR A 161 -6.88 7.30 0.68
N PHE A 162 -5.65 6.78 0.75
CA PHE A 162 -5.40 5.38 1.11
C PHE A 162 -4.08 5.18 1.84
N ALA A 163 -4.00 4.07 2.58
CA ALA A 163 -2.76 3.56 3.14
C ALA A 163 -2.74 2.03 3.08
N TYR A 164 -1.59 1.48 2.67
CA TYR A 164 -1.31 0.06 2.66
C TYR A 164 -0.03 -0.23 3.45
N VAL A 165 -0.08 -1.27 4.29
CA VAL A 165 1.10 -1.84 4.95
C VAL A 165 1.43 -3.15 4.25
N ILE A 166 2.64 -3.24 3.72
CA ILE A 166 3.19 -4.42 3.04
C ILE A 166 4.24 -5.05 3.95
N VAL A 167 3.93 -6.20 4.53
CA VAL A 167 4.80 -6.92 5.47
C VAL A 167 5.55 -8.02 4.72
N ASP A 168 6.88 -7.99 4.76
CA ASP A 168 7.74 -9.12 4.40
C ASP A 168 8.19 -9.81 5.69
N PRO A 169 7.59 -10.96 6.06
CA PRO A 169 7.89 -11.63 7.32
C PRO A 169 9.32 -12.21 7.34
N PHE A 170 9.89 -12.54 6.19
CA PHE A 170 11.23 -13.13 6.09
C PHE A 170 12.32 -12.07 6.22
N LYS A 171 12.11 -10.91 5.58
CA LYS A 171 13.03 -9.77 5.71
C LYS A 171 12.81 -8.97 7.00
N ARG A 172 11.76 -9.29 7.77
CA ARG A 172 11.30 -8.55 8.94
C ARG A 172 11.15 -7.04 8.67
N ASN A 173 10.55 -6.73 7.52
CA ASN A 173 10.32 -5.36 7.09
C ASN A 173 8.85 -5.12 6.82
N ALA A 174 8.36 -3.95 7.17
CA ALA A 174 7.07 -3.42 6.77
C ALA A 174 7.28 -2.18 5.90
N ILE A 175 6.52 -2.06 4.82
CA ILE A 175 6.52 -0.89 3.93
C ILE A 175 5.15 -0.23 4.04
N LEU A 176 5.12 1.05 4.39
CA LEU A 176 3.91 1.87 4.36
C LEU A 176 3.87 2.64 3.05
N LEU A 177 2.90 2.31 2.20
CA LEU A 177 2.56 3.07 0.99
C LEU A 177 1.27 3.85 1.29
N HIS A 178 1.29 5.17 1.23
CA HIS A 178 0.08 5.96 1.46
C HIS A 178 -0.02 7.19 0.55
N HIS A 179 -1.25 7.65 0.37
CA HIS A 179 -1.58 8.85 -0.38
C HIS A 179 -2.76 9.59 0.28
N VAL A 180 -2.69 10.92 0.27
CA VAL A 180 -3.77 11.81 0.71
C VAL A 180 -4.17 12.68 -0.46
N PHE A 181 -5.43 12.57 -0.89
CA PHE A 181 -5.95 13.30 -2.04
C PHE A 181 -5.86 14.83 -1.89
N GLY A 182 -5.62 15.52 -3.01
CA GLY A 182 -5.52 16.99 -3.14
C GLY A 182 -4.39 17.42 -4.07
N CYS A 183 -4.01 18.69 -4.06
CA CYS A 183 -2.93 19.27 -4.90
C CYS A 183 -1.51 18.82 -4.52
N GLY A 184 -0.86 18.02 -5.38
CA GLY A 184 0.55 17.64 -5.25
C GLY A 184 1.55 18.81 -5.30
N GLU A 185 2.82 18.52 -5.08
CA GLU A 185 3.91 19.51 -5.16
C GLU A 185 4.36 19.74 -6.61
N PHE A 186 4.43 21.01 -7.02
CA PHE A 186 4.89 21.44 -8.35
C PHE A 186 6.34 21.90 -8.34
#